data_AF-A0A8H7N171-F1
#
_entry.id   AF-A0A8H7N171-F1
#
_cell.length_a   1.000
_cell.length_b   1.000
_cell.length_c   1.000
_cell.angle_alpha   90.00
_cell.angle_beta   90.00
_cell.angle_gamma   90.00
#
_symmetry.space_group_name_H-M   'P 1'
#
loop_
_entity.id
_entity.type
_entity.pdbx_description
1 polymer ?
#
loop_
_entity_poly.entity_id
_entity_poly.type
_entity_poly.pdbx_seq_one_letter_code
_entity_poly.pdbx_strand_id
1 'polypeptide(L)'
;VEMKALFHVREDLHRQRDLLPHDDEHDTARKHLNVFLSYLDTAFKPADDSLSMLLAERKITYDLLRALFKPNVEVYTTCKGTNASRCLLFTQMEQMKDMSGSKFMYIQTRYLGSDGKTLGEVTSSSSIPIFSGETAIELLTVYPLQYHPEKDIIRK
;
A
#
# COMPACT_ATOMS: atom_id res chain seq x y z
N VAL A 1 18.80 -0.11 2.48
CA VAL A 1 17.35 0.21 2.50
C VAL A 1 16.74 -0.27 1.20
N GLU A 2 15.67 -1.06 1.24
CA GLU A 2 15.01 -1.56 0.03
C GLU A 2 14.32 -0.39 -0.69
N MET A 3 14.65 -0.13 -1.97
CA MET A 3 14.07 0.96 -2.77
C MET A 3 12.54 1.02 -2.68
N LYS A 4 11.90 -0.14 -2.62
CA LYS A 4 10.44 -0.25 -2.58
C LYS A 4 9.80 0.32 -1.31
N ALA A 5 10.53 0.40 -0.19
CA ALA A 5 10.03 1.03 1.04
C ALA A 5 10.03 2.57 0.93
N LEU A 6 10.90 3.13 0.09
CA LEU A 6 11.03 4.58 -0.08
C LEU A 6 9.90 5.21 -0.89
N PHE A 7 9.17 4.41 -1.68
CA PHE A 7 8.07 4.90 -2.53
C PHE A 7 6.99 5.65 -1.74
N HIS A 8 6.57 5.12 -0.59
CA HIS A 8 5.55 5.77 0.24
C HIS A 8 6.13 6.80 1.22
N VAL A 9 7.39 6.62 1.64
CA VAL A 9 8.07 7.50 2.60
C VAL A 9 8.47 8.84 1.98
N ARG A 10 8.59 8.92 0.65
CA ARG A 10 8.96 10.17 -0.04
C ARG A 10 8.01 11.34 0.25
N GLU A 11 6.70 11.09 0.38
CA GLU A 11 5.71 12.14 0.69
C GLU A 11 6.03 12.79 2.04
N ASP A 12 6.39 11.97 3.04
CA ASP A 12 6.81 12.44 4.36
C ASP A 12 8.16 13.14 4.32
N LEU A 13 9.11 12.65 3.52
CA LEU A 13 10.42 13.31 3.34
C LEU A 13 10.30 14.70 2.71
N HIS A 14 9.41 14.87 1.71
CA HIS A 14 9.11 16.19 1.16
C HIS A 14 8.52 17.11 2.23
N ARG A 15 7.55 16.62 3.01
CA ARG A 15 6.97 17.39 4.11
C ARG A 15 8.03 17.79 5.13
N GLN A 16 8.91 16.86 5.50
CA GLN A 16 9.94 17.12 6.50
C GLN A 16 10.99 18.12 6.01
N ARG A 17 11.33 18.09 4.71
CA ARG A 17 12.15 19.14 4.08
C ARG A 17 11.52 20.52 4.25
N ASP A 18 10.21 20.64 4.00
CA ASP A 18 9.50 21.92 4.05
C ASP A 18 9.36 22.46 5.49
N LEU A 19 9.48 21.58 6.49
CA LEU A 19 9.46 21.93 7.91
C LEU A 19 10.84 22.30 8.47
N LEU A 20 11.93 22.05 7.74
CA LEU A 20 13.27 22.38 8.23
C LEU A 20 13.44 23.90 8.36
N PRO A 21 13.91 24.41 9.52
CA PRO A 21 14.18 25.83 9.70
C PRO A 21 15.16 26.34 8.65
N HIS A 22 14.99 27.58 8.19
CA HIS A 22 15.91 28.24 7.27
C HIS A 22 17.07 28.90 8.02
N ASP A 23 17.90 28.08 8.66
CA ASP A 23 19.16 28.51 9.28
C ASP A 23 20.37 27.85 8.61
N ASP A 24 21.56 28.35 8.96
CA ASP A 24 22.85 27.86 8.46
C ASP A 24 23.18 26.46 9.01
N GLU A 25 22.66 26.12 10.19
CA GLU A 25 22.91 24.83 10.86
C GLU A 25 22.29 23.67 10.07
N HIS A 26 21.10 23.86 9.50
CA HIS A 26 20.37 22.84 8.74
C HIS A 26 20.57 22.95 7.23
N ASP A 27 21.33 23.93 6.72
CA ASP A 27 21.50 24.13 5.28
C ASP A 27 22.13 22.93 4.57
N THR A 28 23.13 22.32 5.20
CA THR A 28 23.78 21.11 4.66
C THR A 28 22.80 19.92 4.63
N ALA A 29 22.02 19.73 5.71
CA ALA A 29 21.01 18.66 5.77
C ALA A 29 19.93 18.86 4.69
N ARG A 30 19.48 20.10 4.47
CA ARG A 30 18.50 20.47 3.44
C ARG A 30 19.02 20.19 2.04
N LYS A 31 20.29 20.55 1.77
CA LYS A 31 20.96 20.25 0.48
C LYS A 31 21.04 18.75 0.21
N HIS A 32 21.47 17.96 1.19
CA HIS A 32 21.54 16.50 1.05
C HIS A 32 20.15 15.88 0.84
N LEU A 33 19.16 16.32 1.61
CA LEU A 33 17.79 15.85 1.45
C LEU A 33 17.21 16.20 0.07
N ASN A 34 17.51 17.37 -0.47
CA ASN A 34 17.09 17.77 -1.83
C ASN A 34 17.69 16.87 -2.92
N VAL A 35 18.98 16.56 -2.84
CA VAL A 35 19.63 15.65 -3.80
C VAL A 35 19.02 14.24 -3.70
N PHE A 36 18.77 13.77 -2.48
CA PHE A 36 18.14 12.47 -2.28
C PHE A 36 16.71 12.44 -2.83
N LEU A 37 15.89 13.46 -2.53
CA LEU A 37 14.52 13.57 -3.04
C LEU A 37 14.49 13.65 -4.57
N SER A 38 15.35 14.45 -5.21
CA SER A 38 15.36 14.54 -6.68
C SER A 38 15.75 13.21 -7.35
N TYR A 39 16.64 12.46 -6.72
CA TYR A 39 16.99 11.11 -7.15
C TYR A 39 15.80 10.15 -7.04
N LEU A 40 15.07 10.18 -5.91
CA LEU A 40 13.88 9.35 -5.73
C LEU A 40 12.76 9.73 -6.71
N ASP A 41 12.51 11.02 -6.91
CA ASP A 41 11.52 11.52 -7.86
C ASP A 41 11.83 11.06 -9.28
N THR A 42 13.10 11.16 -9.69
CA THR A 42 13.55 10.69 -11.00
C THR A 42 13.41 9.17 -11.12
N ALA A 43 13.77 8.42 -10.07
CA ALA A 43 13.72 6.96 -10.09
C ALA A 43 12.29 6.41 -10.11
N PHE A 44 11.35 7.06 -9.42
CA PHE A 44 9.95 6.60 -9.33
C PHE A 44 9.01 7.21 -10.36
N LYS A 45 9.43 8.27 -11.07
CA LYS A 45 8.60 8.90 -12.12
C LYS A 45 7.97 7.92 -13.11
N PRO A 46 8.69 6.91 -13.67
CA PRO A 46 8.05 5.95 -14.58
C PRO A 46 6.94 5.12 -13.92
N ALA A 47 7.12 4.78 -12.63
CA ALA A 47 6.13 4.06 -11.86
C ALA A 47 4.93 4.95 -11.52
N ASP A 48 5.15 6.23 -11.21
CA ASP A 48 4.09 7.21 -10.94
C ASP A 48 3.23 7.47 -12.18
N ASP A 49 3.88 7.72 -13.31
CA ASP A 49 3.21 7.96 -14.58
C ASP A 49 2.34 6.73 -14.93
N SER A 50 2.91 5.52 -14.86
CA SER A 50 2.19 4.27 -15.10
C SER A 50 1.03 4.06 -14.12
N LEU A 51 1.26 4.28 -12.83
CA LEU A 51 0.25 4.13 -11.79
C LEU A 51 -0.90 5.12 -12.01
N SER A 52 -0.60 6.39 -12.31
CA SER A 52 -1.62 7.42 -12.53
C SER A 52 -2.56 7.08 -13.70
N MET A 53 -2.02 6.56 -14.80
CA MET A 53 -2.82 6.11 -15.94
C MET A 53 -3.72 4.93 -15.58
N LEU A 54 -3.17 3.92 -14.90
CA LEU A 54 -3.92 2.72 -14.51
C LEU A 54 -5.04 3.05 -13.50
N LEU A 55 -4.75 3.91 -12.53
CA LEU A 55 -5.71 4.33 -11.52
C LEU A 55 -6.86 5.16 -12.11
N ALA A 56 -6.63 5.92 -13.19
CA ALA A 56 -7.69 6.62 -13.91
C ALA A 56 -8.76 5.66 -14.46
N GLU A 57 -8.35 4.43 -14.83
CA GLU A 57 -9.23 3.35 -15.28
C GLU A 57 -9.60 2.35 -14.18
N ARG A 58 -9.22 2.60 -12.91
CA ARG A 58 -9.39 1.68 -11.78
C ARG A 58 -8.77 0.30 -12.01
N LYS A 59 -7.65 0.25 -12.72
CA LYS A 59 -6.86 -0.95 -12.98
C LYS A 59 -5.52 -0.89 -12.25
N ILE A 60 -4.84 -2.03 -12.25
CA ILE A 60 -3.48 -2.15 -11.72
C ILE A 60 -2.75 -3.31 -12.40
N THR A 61 -1.42 -3.29 -12.39
CA THR A 61 -0.57 -4.43 -12.76
C THR A 61 0.05 -5.06 -11.52
N TYR A 62 0.48 -6.32 -11.62
CA TYR A 62 1.05 -7.03 -10.48
C TYR A 62 2.29 -6.32 -9.90
N ASP A 63 3.14 -5.76 -10.76
CA ASP A 63 4.38 -5.08 -10.35
C ASP A 63 4.12 -3.78 -9.56
N LEU A 64 2.97 -3.14 -9.79
CA LEU A 64 2.58 -1.89 -9.13
C LEU A 64 1.71 -2.09 -7.89
N LEU A 65 1.40 -3.34 -7.50
CA LEU A 65 0.59 -3.62 -6.31
C LEU A 65 1.17 -2.93 -5.07
N ARG A 66 2.48 -2.94 -4.85
CA ARG A 66 3.07 -2.31 -3.66
C ARG A 66 2.86 -0.79 -3.63
N ALA A 67 2.74 -0.14 -4.79
CA ALA A 67 2.42 1.28 -4.89
C ALA A 67 0.93 1.58 -4.63
N LEU A 68 0.04 0.60 -4.84
CA LEU A 68 -1.39 0.72 -4.57
C LEU A 68 -1.71 0.77 -3.06
N PHE A 69 -0.96 0.02 -2.24
CA PHE A 69 -1.22 -0.10 -0.79
C PHE A 69 -0.35 0.89 0.01
N LYS A 70 -0.92 2.07 0.30
CA LYS A 70 -0.30 3.01 1.24
C LYS A 70 -0.29 2.42 2.66
N PRO A 71 0.76 2.68 3.48
CA PRO A 71 0.77 2.28 4.88
C PRO A 71 -0.48 2.77 5.63
N ASN A 72 -1.03 1.92 6.52
CA ASN A 72 -2.23 2.20 7.33
C ASN A 72 -3.49 2.57 6.52
N VAL A 73 -3.56 2.21 5.23
CA VAL A 73 -4.81 2.35 4.47
C VAL A 73 -5.81 1.26 4.86
N GLU A 74 -7.09 1.62 4.90
CA GLU A 74 -8.15 0.63 4.99
C GLU A 74 -8.25 -0.17 3.70
N VAL A 75 -8.44 -1.47 3.83
CA VAL A 75 -8.57 -2.41 2.73
C VAL A 75 -9.89 -3.17 2.84
N TYR A 76 -10.45 -3.45 1.67
CA TYR A 76 -11.56 -4.36 1.49
C TYR A 76 -11.06 -5.78 1.27
N THR A 77 -11.71 -6.74 1.90
CA THR A 77 -11.62 -8.16 1.54
C THR A 77 -12.90 -8.90 1.95
N THR A 78 -13.04 -10.15 1.56
CA THR A 78 -14.15 -11.02 1.97
C THR A 78 -13.65 -12.17 2.83
N CYS A 79 -14.37 -12.49 3.90
CA CYS A 79 -14.03 -13.63 4.75
C CYS A 79 -14.16 -14.96 3.98
N LYS A 80 -13.10 -15.75 3.98
CA LYS A 80 -13.16 -17.14 3.50
C LYS A 80 -14.16 -17.91 4.37
N GLY A 81 -15.19 -18.50 3.75
CA GLY A 81 -16.21 -19.31 4.41
C GLY A 81 -17.57 -18.62 4.55
N THR A 82 -17.63 -17.36 4.99
CA THR A 82 -18.91 -16.63 5.14
C THR A 82 -19.22 -15.69 3.99
N ASN A 83 -18.23 -15.37 3.14
CA ASN A 83 -18.31 -14.35 2.10
C ASN A 83 -18.70 -12.96 2.63
N ALA A 84 -18.67 -12.75 3.94
CA ALA A 84 -18.96 -11.47 4.54
C ALA A 84 -17.86 -10.46 4.18
N SER A 85 -18.27 -9.27 3.76
CA SER A 85 -17.40 -8.12 3.55
C SER A 85 -16.66 -7.75 4.82
N ARG A 86 -15.38 -7.39 4.70
CA ARG A 86 -14.53 -6.94 5.81
C ARG A 86 -13.79 -5.66 5.41
N CYS A 87 -13.78 -4.71 6.33
CA CYS A 87 -12.86 -3.58 6.35
C CYS A 87 -11.73 -3.87 7.34
N LEU A 88 -10.49 -3.87 6.88
CA LEU A 88 -9.31 -4.15 7.70
C LEU A 88 -8.26 -3.06 7.49
N LEU A 89 -7.32 -2.88 8.41
CA LEU A 89 -6.19 -1.98 8.21
C LEU A 89 -5.01 -2.74 7.59
N PHE A 90 -4.45 -2.21 6.50
CA PHE A 90 -3.23 -2.73 5.90
C PHE A 90 -2.01 -2.49 6.78
N THR A 91 -1.20 -3.53 6.96
CA THR A 91 0.03 -3.46 7.75
C THR A 91 1.26 -3.61 6.86
N GLN A 92 1.37 -4.71 6.11
CA GLN A 92 2.55 -5.00 5.30
C GLN A 92 2.25 -5.89 4.09
N MET A 93 3.14 -5.82 3.08
CA MET A 93 3.08 -6.60 1.85
C MET A 93 4.44 -7.17 1.47
N GLU A 94 4.48 -8.48 1.23
CA GLU A 94 5.68 -9.21 0.81
C GLU A 94 5.41 -10.09 -0.39
N GLN A 95 6.35 -10.19 -1.32
CA GLN A 95 6.24 -11.15 -2.42
C GLN A 95 6.79 -12.50 -1.97
N MET A 96 5.95 -13.51 -1.94
CA MET A 96 6.30 -14.89 -1.57
C MET A 96 6.17 -15.83 -2.78
N LYS A 97 6.57 -17.08 -2.59
CA LYS A 97 6.36 -18.18 -3.52
C LYS A 97 5.66 -19.32 -2.80
N ASP A 98 4.73 -19.98 -3.49
CA ASP A 98 4.10 -21.19 -2.97
C ASP A 98 5.00 -22.43 -3.18
N MET A 99 4.49 -23.60 -2.78
CA MET A 99 5.19 -24.88 -2.94
C MET A 99 5.43 -25.26 -4.42
N SER A 100 4.66 -24.69 -5.36
CA SER A 100 4.83 -24.88 -6.81
C SER A 100 5.87 -23.93 -7.41
N GLY A 101 6.35 -22.94 -6.63
CA GLY A 101 7.24 -21.88 -7.09
C GLY A 101 6.50 -20.67 -7.68
N SER A 102 5.17 -20.69 -7.71
CA SER A 102 4.35 -19.58 -8.21
C SER A 102 4.39 -18.40 -7.24
N LYS A 103 4.60 -17.20 -7.78
CA LYS A 103 4.69 -15.98 -6.97
C LYS A 103 3.29 -15.51 -6.53
N PHE A 104 3.22 -14.91 -5.36
CA PHE A 104 2.03 -14.18 -4.90
C PHE A 104 2.45 -13.03 -3.99
N MET A 105 1.62 -12.00 -3.92
CA MET A 105 1.75 -10.98 -2.88
C MET A 105 1.03 -11.49 -1.64
N TYR A 106 1.76 -11.58 -0.53
CA TYR A 106 1.23 -11.81 0.81
C TYR A 106 0.91 -10.47 1.44
N ILE A 107 -0.32 -10.31 1.93
CA ILE A 107 -0.84 -9.09 2.53
C ILE A 107 -1.23 -9.41 3.96
N GLN A 108 -0.63 -8.69 4.90
CA GLN A 108 -1.03 -8.73 6.29
C GLN A 108 -1.86 -7.49 6.63
N THR A 109 -2.95 -7.77 7.35
CA THR A 109 -3.91 -6.79 7.81
C THR A 109 -4.18 -6.98 9.29
N ARG A 110 -4.79 -5.97 9.91
CA ARG A 110 -5.21 -6.02 11.31
C ARG A 110 -6.59 -5.42 11.48
N TYR A 111 -7.30 -5.87 12.51
CA TYR A 111 -8.58 -5.33 12.93
C TYR A 111 -8.77 -5.52 14.43
N LEU A 112 -9.70 -4.78 15.03
CA LEU A 112 -10.07 -4.99 16.42
C LEU A 112 -11.11 -6.11 16.51
N GLY A 113 -10.78 -7.20 17.21
CA GLY A 113 -11.67 -8.32 17.45
C GLY A 113 -12.06 -8.46 18.92
N SER A 114 -13.12 -9.22 19.17
CA SER A 114 -13.50 -9.67 20.52
C SER A 114 -13.72 -11.17 20.55
N ASP A 115 -13.25 -11.82 21.61
CA ASP A 115 -13.58 -13.21 21.95
C ASP A 115 -14.79 -13.31 22.91
N GLY A 116 -15.49 -12.20 23.14
CA GLY A 116 -16.59 -12.09 24.10
C GLY A 116 -16.15 -11.84 25.55
N LYS A 117 -14.84 -11.79 25.82
CA LYS A 117 -14.28 -11.44 27.15
C LYS A 117 -13.31 -10.26 27.07
N THR A 118 -12.53 -10.18 26.01
CA THR A 118 -11.51 -9.17 25.79
C THR A 118 -11.65 -8.56 24.40
N LEU A 119 -11.24 -7.29 24.27
CA LEU A 119 -11.02 -6.63 23.00
C LEU A 119 -9.52 -6.64 22.71
N GLY A 120 -9.13 -7.03 21.51
CA GLY A 120 -7.72 -7.15 21.12
C GLY A 120 -7.51 -6.96 19.63
N GLU A 121 -6.30 -6.56 19.26
CA GLU A 121 -5.88 -6.50 17.86
C GLU A 121 -5.69 -7.92 17.33
N VAL A 122 -6.38 -8.23 16.22
CA VAL A 122 -6.29 -9.50 15.52
C VAL A 122 -5.65 -9.25 14.17
N THR A 123 -4.64 -10.05 13.83
CA THR A 123 -4.02 -10.03 12.52
C THR A 123 -4.70 -11.04 11.59
N SER A 124 -4.83 -10.68 10.32
CA SER A 124 -5.35 -11.54 9.27
C SER A 124 -4.50 -11.41 8.02
N SER A 125 -4.46 -12.46 7.21
CA SER A 125 -3.68 -12.49 5.99
C SER A 125 -4.51 -12.85 4.77
N SER A 126 -4.10 -12.30 3.64
CA SER A 126 -4.67 -12.55 2.32
C SER A 126 -3.55 -12.64 1.30
N SER A 127 -3.85 -13.24 0.15
CA SER A 127 -2.88 -13.35 -0.94
C SER A 127 -3.49 -12.92 -2.26
N ILE A 128 -2.71 -12.18 -3.05
CA ILE A 128 -3.01 -11.88 -4.45
C ILE A 128 -2.07 -12.74 -5.30
N PRO A 129 -2.58 -13.76 -6.01
CA PRO A 129 -1.77 -14.57 -6.93
C PRO A 129 -1.14 -13.71 -8.02
N ILE A 130 -0.01 -14.14 -8.57
CA ILE A 130 0.56 -13.48 -9.74
C ILE A 130 -0.42 -13.51 -10.92
N PHE A 131 -0.53 -12.37 -11.60
CA PHE A 131 -1.35 -12.20 -12.81
C PHE A 131 -0.57 -11.42 -13.87
N SER A 132 -0.98 -11.57 -15.13
CA SER A 132 -0.37 -10.90 -16.27
C SER A 132 -1.26 -9.77 -16.77
N GLY A 133 -0.65 -8.67 -17.19
CA GLY A 133 -1.36 -7.50 -17.70
C GLY A 133 -2.08 -6.70 -16.62
N GLU A 134 -3.09 -5.95 -17.06
CA GLU A 134 -3.91 -5.08 -16.22
C GLU A 134 -5.11 -5.85 -15.66
N THR A 135 -5.37 -5.68 -14.37
CA THR A 135 -6.55 -6.23 -13.69
C THR A 135 -7.32 -5.08 -13.03
N ALA A 136 -8.65 -5.12 -13.09
CA ALA A 136 -9.49 -4.19 -12.34
C ALA A 136 -9.23 -4.36 -10.83
N ILE A 137 -9.03 -3.25 -10.12
CA ILE A 137 -8.67 -3.27 -8.68
C ILE A 137 -9.70 -4.03 -7.85
N GLU A 138 -10.99 -3.93 -8.20
CA GLU A 138 -12.08 -4.60 -7.51
C GLU A 138 -12.08 -6.14 -7.64
N LEU A 139 -11.37 -6.68 -8.63
CA LEU A 139 -11.22 -8.13 -8.83
C LEU A 139 -10.09 -8.73 -7.97
N LEU A 140 -9.31 -7.90 -7.28
CA LEU A 140 -8.30 -8.38 -6.34
C LEU A 140 -8.97 -8.98 -5.09
N THR A 141 -8.34 -10.01 -4.53
CA THR A 141 -8.79 -10.64 -3.27
C THR A 141 -8.74 -9.69 -2.06
N VAL A 142 -7.89 -8.67 -2.14
CA VAL A 142 -7.78 -7.58 -1.18
C VAL A 142 -7.34 -6.32 -1.94
N TYR A 143 -7.92 -5.16 -1.62
CA TYR A 143 -7.56 -3.88 -2.25
C TYR A 143 -7.94 -2.69 -1.36
N PRO A 144 -7.36 -1.49 -1.56
CA PRO A 144 -7.71 -0.32 -0.76
C PRO A 144 -9.20 0.02 -0.86
N LEU A 145 -9.86 0.19 0.30
CA LEU A 145 -11.31 0.34 0.40
C LEU A 145 -11.87 1.49 -0.45
N GLN A 146 -11.06 2.53 -0.69
CA GLN A 146 -11.44 3.68 -1.52
C GLN A 146 -11.89 3.30 -2.95
N TYR A 147 -11.48 2.13 -3.46
CA TYR A 147 -11.87 1.63 -4.78
C TYR A 147 -13.15 0.79 -4.76
N HIS A 148 -13.68 0.46 -3.58
CA HIS A 148 -14.93 -0.30 -3.46
C HIS A 148 -16.14 0.62 -3.73
N PRO A 149 -17.13 0.22 -4.56
CA PRO A 149 -18.33 1.03 -4.82
C PRO A 149 -19.10 1.42 -3.55
N GLU A 150 -19.26 0.46 -2.63
CA GLU A 150 -19.99 0.62 -1.37
C GLU A 150 -19.09 0.92 -0.15
N LYS A 151 -17.96 1.62 -0.36
CA LYS A 151 -16.96 1.89 0.70
C LYS A 151 -17.54 2.46 2.01
N ASP A 152 -18.54 3.34 1.90
CA ASP A 152 -19.15 4.02 3.05
C ASP A 152 -20.10 3.13 3.85
N ILE A 153 -20.58 2.04 3.23
CA ILE A 153 -21.39 1.01 3.89
C ILE A 153 -20.46 0.06 4.63
N ILE A 154 -19.35 -0.34 4.00
CA ILE A 154 -18.41 -1.32 4.55
C ILE A 154 -17.55 -0.77 5.69
N ARG A 155 -17.29 0.55 5.70
CA ARG A 155 -16.51 1.20 6.77
C ARG A 155 -17.25 1.24 8.12
N LYS A 156 -18.58 1.08 8.13
CA LYS A 156 -19.41 1.17 9.34
C LYS A 156 -19.27 -0.07 10.22
#